data_AF-A0AAD7R1X0-F1
#
_entry.id   AF-A0AAD7R1X0-F1
#
_cell.length_a   1.000
_cell.length_b   1.000
_cell.length_c   1.000
_cell.angle_alpha   90.00
_cell.angle_beta   90.00
_cell.angle_gamma   90.00
#
_symmetry.space_group_name_H-M   'P 1'
#
loop_
_entity.id
_entity.type
_entity.pdbx_description
1 polymer ?
#
loop_
_entity_poly.entity_id
_entity_poly.type
_entity_poly.pdbx_seq_one_letter_code
_entity_poly.pdbx_strand_id
1 'polypeptide(L)'
;AFSGNSNTESVVRHDLQHAIVARFLRITPLDWSEEGRIGLRIEIYGCPYWADVINFDGQGVISYRFKMKKMKILKDVIALKFKTSESEGVILHGEGQQGDYITLELKRAELVLQINLGSNQHGSILGHTAVTSGSLLDDHHWHSVVIERYRRNVNFTLDRHMQHFRTNGEFDHLDLDYELSFGGMPYSGKPSSGGRKNFKGCMESINYNGDNITDLARRKKLDTSSFRNLSFTCAESHTFPVFFNATSFLQLPGRRNHNVLSVSFQFRTWNSAGLLLFSSLADGTVELALNEGKVNAHINATQKRSTRIDISSGESCSFTVTERRVLLSTVPERRSFLCRDLEPKRVSMMVRTHSLEFR
;
A
#
# COMPACT_ATOMS: atom_id res chain seq x y z
N ALA A 1 -19.60 -20.23 21.19
CA ALA A 1 -18.62 -20.73 22.19
C ALA A 1 -18.33 -22.18 21.85
N PHE A 2 -17.10 -22.67 22.14
CA PHE A 2 -16.73 -24.06 21.90
C PHE A 2 -16.71 -24.81 23.23
N SER A 3 -17.46 -25.90 23.34
CA SER A 3 -17.50 -26.72 24.55
C SER A 3 -16.27 -27.62 24.64
N GLY A 4 -15.62 -27.66 25.81
CA GLY A 4 -14.49 -28.56 26.08
C GLY A 4 -14.93 -30.00 26.35
N ASN A 5 -13.93 -30.87 26.58
CA ASN A 5 -14.15 -32.22 27.10
C ASN A 5 -14.41 -32.20 28.62
N SER A 6 -15.00 -33.28 29.13
CA SER A 6 -15.33 -33.43 30.57
C SER A 6 -14.40 -34.40 31.32
N ASN A 7 -13.41 -35.00 30.64
CA ASN A 7 -12.49 -35.98 31.22
C ASN A 7 -11.07 -35.83 30.63
N THR A 8 -10.11 -36.60 31.13
CA THR A 8 -8.69 -36.48 30.73
C THR A 8 -8.34 -37.13 29.39
N GLU A 9 -9.17 -38.07 28.90
CA GLU A 9 -8.82 -38.97 27.79
C GLU A 9 -9.49 -38.60 26.46
N SER A 10 -10.68 -38.00 26.50
CA SER A 10 -11.47 -37.73 25.30
C SER A 10 -11.05 -36.43 24.62
N VAL A 11 -10.94 -36.47 23.29
CA VAL A 11 -10.71 -35.29 22.45
C VAL A 11 -12.04 -34.80 21.90
N VAL A 12 -12.35 -33.53 22.13
CA VAL A 12 -13.51 -32.85 21.50
C VAL A 12 -13.00 -31.99 20.36
N ARG A 13 -13.54 -32.21 19.16
CA ARG A 13 -13.18 -31.47 17.95
C ARG A 13 -14.29 -30.51 17.56
N HIS A 14 -13.90 -29.30 17.18
CA HIS A 14 -14.78 -28.29 16.62
C HIS A 14 -14.28 -27.88 15.24
N ASP A 15 -15.09 -28.14 14.22
CA ASP A 15 -14.80 -27.66 12.88
C ASP A 15 -15.35 -26.23 12.73
N LEU A 16 -14.48 -25.33 12.27
CA LEU A 16 -14.86 -23.95 12.02
C LEU A 16 -15.66 -23.87 10.72
N GLN A 17 -16.84 -23.26 10.76
CA GLN A 17 -17.64 -23.04 9.54
C GLN A 17 -16.88 -22.22 8.49
N HIS A 18 -15.97 -21.34 8.93
CA HIS A 18 -15.16 -20.47 8.08
C HIS A 18 -13.70 -20.59 8.49
N ALA A 19 -12.80 -20.69 7.51
CA ALA A 19 -11.37 -20.71 7.78
C ALA A 19 -10.92 -19.36 8.40
N ILE A 20 -10.01 -19.43 9.36
CA ILE A 20 -9.44 -18.25 10.02
C ILE A 20 -7.98 -18.14 9.61
N VAL A 21 -7.60 -17.00 9.03
CA VAL A 21 -6.21 -16.64 8.74
C VAL A 21 -5.74 -15.66 9.81
N ALA A 22 -4.79 -16.06 10.65
CA ALA A 22 -4.31 -15.21 11.74
C ALA A 22 -2.83 -15.50 12.08
N ARG A 23 -2.11 -14.45 12.51
CA ARG A 23 -0.73 -14.56 13.03
C ARG A 23 -0.71 -15.06 14.48
N PHE A 24 -1.75 -14.73 15.25
CA PHE A 24 -1.90 -15.11 16.64
C PHE A 24 -3.33 -15.58 16.90
N LEU A 25 -3.48 -16.61 17.72
CA LEU A 25 -4.76 -17.09 18.20
C LEU A 25 -4.81 -16.96 19.72
N ARG A 26 -5.85 -16.31 20.24
CA ARG A 26 -6.06 -16.13 21.68
C ARG A 26 -7.26 -16.96 22.11
N ILE A 27 -7.04 -17.92 23.01
CA ILE A 27 -8.12 -18.64 23.68
C ILE A 27 -8.45 -17.92 24.98
N THR A 28 -9.74 -17.67 25.19
CA THR A 28 -10.26 -17.08 26.43
C THR A 28 -11.22 -18.11 27.05
N PRO A 29 -10.83 -18.77 28.15
CA PRO A 29 -11.71 -19.67 28.89
C PRO A 29 -12.92 -18.89 29.40
N LEU A 30 -14.12 -19.45 29.23
CA LEU A 30 -15.36 -18.87 29.74
C LEU A 30 -15.73 -19.50 31.09
N ASP A 31 -15.70 -20.83 31.15
CA ASP A 31 -16.08 -21.64 32.31
C ASP A 31 -15.09 -22.79 32.54
N TRP A 32 -15.14 -23.40 33.73
CA TRP A 32 -14.25 -24.49 34.16
C TRP A 32 -15.06 -25.70 34.64
N SER A 33 -14.45 -26.89 34.64
CA SER A 33 -15.08 -28.09 35.20
C SER A 33 -15.24 -27.97 36.70
N GLU A 34 -16.44 -28.27 37.21
CA GLU A 34 -16.75 -28.28 38.65
C GLU A 34 -16.15 -29.49 39.37
N GLU A 35 -15.93 -30.60 38.65
CA GLU A 35 -15.54 -31.89 39.23
C GLU A 35 -14.03 -32.19 39.13
N GLY A 36 -13.23 -31.26 38.58
CA GLY A 36 -11.84 -31.56 38.19
C GLY A 36 -10.85 -30.41 38.30
N ARG A 37 -9.60 -30.68 37.89
CA ARG A 37 -8.54 -29.68 37.79
C ARG A 37 -8.58 -28.98 36.44
N ILE A 38 -8.21 -27.71 36.44
CA ILE A 38 -8.11 -26.90 35.23
C ILE A 38 -6.93 -27.39 34.38
N GLY A 39 -7.20 -27.78 33.13
CA GLY A 39 -6.20 -28.16 32.15
C GLY A 39 -6.69 -27.86 30.74
N LEU A 40 -5.77 -27.46 29.86
CA LEU A 40 -6.08 -27.17 28.46
C LEU A 40 -5.00 -27.74 27.56
N ARG A 41 -5.38 -28.70 26.73
CA ARG A 41 -4.56 -29.19 25.61
C ARG A 41 -5.33 -28.88 24.33
N ILE A 42 -4.70 -28.17 23.40
CA ILE A 42 -5.30 -27.78 22.14
C ILE A 42 -4.39 -28.20 21.00
N GLU A 43 -5.02 -28.72 19.95
CA GLU A 43 -4.39 -28.96 18.66
C GLU A 43 -5.17 -28.19 17.61
N ILE A 44 -4.45 -27.39 16.81
CA ILE A 44 -5.05 -26.57 15.75
C ILE A 44 -4.65 -27.20 14.43
N TYR A 45 -5.66 -27.66 13.69
CA TYR A 45 -5.48 -28.25 12.38
C TYR A 45 -5.75 -27.20 11.32
N GLY A 46 -4.82 -27.03 10.41
CA GLY A 46 -4.94 -26.10 9.29
C GLY A 46 -3.88 -26.39 8.23
N CYS A 47 -4.09 -25.83 7.05
CA CYS A 47 -3.07 -25.80 6.02
C CYS A 47 -2.12 -24.62 6.27
N PRO A 48 -0.83 -24.72 5.94
CA PRO A 48 0.05 -23.56 5.91
C PRO A 48 -0.57 -22.49 5.00
N TYR A 49 -0.89 -21.35 5.58
CA TYR A 49 -1.30 -20.17 4.82
C TYR A 49 -0.05 -19.54 4.22
N TRP A 50 0.07 -19.61 2.89
CA TRP A 50 1.13 -18.94 2.16
C TRP A 50 0.69 -17.49 1.97
N ALA A 51 1.31 -16.58 2.72
CA ALA A 51 1.16 -15.16 2.43
C ALA A 51 1.61 -14.94 0.98
N ASP A 52 0.73 -14.39 0.16
CA ASP A 52 0.92 -14.28 -1.27
C ASP A 52 1.87 -13.12 -1.63
N VAL A 53 2.93 -12.95 -0.83
CA VAL A 53 3.71 -11.73 -0.66
C VAL A 53 5.19 -12.00 -0.91
N ILE A 54 5.87 -11.07 -1.58
CA ILE A 54 7.32 -11.04 -1.78
C ILE A 54 7.85 -9.71 -1.27
N ASN A 55 8.97 -9.77 -0.53
CA ASN A 55 9.69 -8.59 -0.07
C ASN A 55 10.83 -8.23 -1.04
N PHE A 56 10.82 -6.98 -1.50
CA PHE A 56 11.82 -6.38 -2.36
C PHE A 56 12.68 -5.42 -1.54
N ASP A 57 13.98 -5.61 -1.57
CA ASP A 57 14.98 -4.82 -0.82
C ASP A 57 15.58 -3.67 -1.65
N GLY A 58 15.13 -3.49 -2.90
CA GLY A 58 15.71 -2.58 -3.88
C GLY A 58 16.86 -3.17 -4.70
N GLN A 59 17.24 -4.43 -4.49
CA GLN A 59 18.24 -5.14 -5.31
C GLN A 59 17.59 -6.28 -6.11
N GLY A 60 16.70 -7.05 -5.48
CA GLY A 60 16.02 -8.17 -6.12
C GLY A 60 15.04 -7.73 -7.21
N VAL A 61 15.09 -8.41 -8.36
CA VAL A 61 14.18 -8.24 -9.51
C VAL A 61 13.70 -9.61 -9.96
N ILE A 62 12.39 -9.78 -10.15
CA ILE A 62 11.81 -11.01 -10.67
C ILE A 62 11.67 -10.87 -12.18
N SER A 63 12.38 -11.69 -12.95
CA SER A 63 12.24 -11.77 -14.40
C SER A 63 11.27 -12.90 -14.79
N TYR A 64 10.17 -12.53 -15.43
CA TYR A 64 9.21 -13.44 -16.02
C TYR A 64 9.40 -13.50 -17.53
N ARG A 65 9.84 -14.66 -18.03
CA ARG A 65 10.04 -14.89 -19.47
C ARG A 65 8.81 -15.54 -20.08
N PHE A 66 8.33 -14.97 -21.18
CA PHE A 66 7.21 -15.52 -21.94
C PHE A 66 7.59 -16.85 -22.59
N LYS A 67 6.64 -17.79 -22.61
CA LYS A 67 6.83 -19.10 -23.27
C LYS A 67 7.08 -18.96 -24.77
N MET A 68 6.54 -17.91 -25.39
CA MET A 68 6.67 -17.61 -26.82
C MET A 68 7.58 -16.40 -27.02
N LYS A 69 8.65 -16.58 -27.81
CA LYS A 69 9.71 -15.57 -27.99
C LYS A 69 9.29 -14.33 -28.80
N LYS A 70 8.23 -14.45 -29.62
CA LYS A 70 7.66 -13.34 -30.39
C LYS A 70 6.17 -13.29 -30.14
N MET A 71 5.74 -12.35 -29.31
CA MET A 71 4.32 -12.16 -28.98
C MET A 71 3.96 -10.70 -29.27
N LYS A 72 3.13 -10.48 -30.29
CA LYS A 72 2.44 -9.20 -30.47
C LYS A 72 1.25 -9.19 -29.53
N ILE A 73 1.43 -8.60 -28.35
CA ILE A 73 0.41 -8.69 -27.31
C ILE A 73 -0.69 -7.67 -27.62
N LEU A 74 -1.92 -8.13 -27.82
CA LEU A 74 -3.10 -7.27 -28.04
C LEU A 74 -3.90 -7.04 -26.75
N LYS A 75 -3.73 -7.91 -25.74
CA LYS A 75 -4.43 -7.83 -24.46
C LYS A 75 -3.46 -8.12 -23.33
N ASP A 76 -3.43 -7.24 -22.35
CA ASP A 76 -2.70 -7.44 -21.09
C ASP A 76 -3.65 -7.27 -19.92
N VAL A 77 -3.56 -8.17 -18.95
CA VAL A 77 -4.18 -8.03 -17.63
C VAL A 77 -3.06 -8.20 -16.61
N ILE A 78 -2.66 -7.09 -15.99
CA ILE A 78 -1.65 -7.07 -14.92
C ILE A 78 -2.38 -6.69 -13.64
N ALA A 79 -2.25 -7.50 -12.60
CA ALA A 79 -2.79 -7.20 -11.29
C ALA A 79 -1.73 -7.48 -10.22
N LEU A 80 -1.59 -6.56 -9.26
CA LEU A 80 -0.73 -6.74 -8.10
C LEU A 80 -1.19 -5.80 -6.99
N LYS A 81 -0.78 -6.08 -5.76
CA LYS A 81 -0.81 -5.08 -4.70
C LYS A 81 0.61 -4.75 -4.29
N PHE A 82 0.85 -3.52 -3.86
CA PHE A 82 2.13 -3.11 -3.33
C PHE A 82 1.97 -2.37 -2.00
N LYS A 83 3.03 -2.40 -1.20
CA LYS A 83 3.16 -1.68 0.06
C LYS A 83 4.57 -1.14 0.18
N THR A 84 4.74 0.17 0.34
CA THR A 84 6.07 0.80 0.46
C THR A 84 6.05 2.06 1.32
N SER A 85 7.23 2.45 1.76
CA SER A 85 7.54 3.73 2.42
C SER A 85 8.45 4.61 1.57
N GLU A 86 8.86 4.13 0.39
CA GLU A 86 9.70 4.87 -0.53
C GLU A 86 8.81 5.64 -1.52
N SER A 87 9.12 6.92 -1.74
CA SER A 87 8.37 7.77 -2.67
C SER A 87 8.71 7.52 -4.14
N GLU A 88 9.73 6.69 -4.41
CA GLU A 88 10.23 6.38 -5.75
C GLU A 88 10.57 4.88 -5.85
N GLY A 89 10.27 4.27 -7.00
CA GLY A 89 10.65 2.88 -7.26
C GLY A 89 9.93 2.27 -8.46
N VAL A 90 10.67 1.55 -9.31
CA VAL A 90 10.10 0.82 -10.46
C VAL A 90 9.43 -0.47 -9.98
N ILE A 91 8.11 -0.57 -10.15
CA ILE A 91 7.28 -1.71 -9.73
C ILE A 91 7.26 -2.78 -10.83
N LEU A 92 7.05 -2.36 -12.07
CA LEU A 92 6.97 -3.22 -13.25
C LEU A 92 7.70 -2.57 -14.41
N HIS A 93 8.44 -3.35 -15.17
CA HIS A 93 9.06 -2.88 -16.40
C HIS A 93 9.17 -4.00 -17.43
N GLY A 94 8.86 -3.69 -18.69
CA GLY A 94 9.19 -4.50 -19.85
C GLY A 94 9.54 -3.58 -21.01
N GLU A 95 10.57 -3.95 -21.77
CA GLU A 95 11.07 -3.18 -22.91
C GLU A 95 11.49 -4.15 -24.01
N GLY A 96 10.96 -3.94 -25.22
CA GLY A 96 11.37 -4.63 -26.43
C GLY A 96 12.51 -3.90 -27.15
N GLN A 97 13.28 -4.65 -27.93
CA GLN A 97 14.31 -4.18 -28.87
C GLN A 97 13.78 -3.19 -29.89
N GLN A 98 12.48 -3.24 -30.22
CA GLN A 98 11.81 -2.27 -31.10
C GLN A 98 11.48 -0.94 -30.41
N GLY A 99 11.75 -0.80 -29.10
CA GLY A 99 11.49 0.40 -28.31
C GLY A 99 10.08 0.50 -27.72
N ASP A 100 9.28 -0.54 -27.90
CA ASP A 100 8.01 -0.75 -27.20
C ASP A 100 8.30 -1.01 -25.72
N TYR A 101 7.54 -0.38 -24.83
CA TYR A 101 7.71 -0.63 -23.40
C TYR A 101 6.43 -0.38 -22.60
N ILE A 102 6.41 -1.01 -21.43
CA ILE A 102 5.46 -0.73 -20.37
C ILE A 102 6.23 -0.57 -19.07
N THR A 103 5.96 0.50 -18.32
CA THR A 103 6.59 0.75 -17.03
C THR A 103 5.56 1.26 -16.04
N LEU A 104 5.49 0.61 -14.88
CA LEU A 104 4.75 1.10 -13.72
C LEU A 104 5.78 1.48 -12.65
N GLU A 105 5.77 2.73 -12.23
CA GLU A 105 6.71 3.22 -11.22
C GLU A 105 6.04 4.20 -10.26
N LEU A 106 6.56 4.25 -9.04
CA LEU A 106 6.28 5.33 -8.09
C LEU A 106 7.20 6.50 -8.39
N LYS A 107 6.63 7.70 -8.50
CA LYS A 107 7.34 8.97 -8.62
C LYS A 107 6.70 9.98 -7.67
N ARG A 108 7.46 10.49 -6.71
CA ARG A 108 6.98 11.44 -5.69
C ARG A 108 5.71 10.95 -4.97
N ALA A 109 5.65 9.66 -4.68
CA ALA A 109 4.50 8.98 -4.06
C ALA A 109 3.21 8.98 -4.89
N GLU A 110 3.31 9.21 -6.20
CA GLU A 110 2.23 9.01 -7.17
C GLU A 110 2.59 7.84 -8.09
N LEU A 111 1.58 7.10 -8.56
CA LEU A 111 1.78 5.94 -9.42
C LEU A 111 1.72 6.38 -10.87
N VAL A 112 2.80 6.16 -11.62
CA VAL A 112 2.94 6.56 -13.02
C VAL A 112 3.01 5.32 -13.90
N LEU A 113 2.03 5.18 -14.80
CA LEU A 113 2.01 4.18 -15.86
C LEU A 113 2.49 4.82 -17.16
N GLN A 114 3.55 4.27 -17.74
CA GLN A 114 4.08 4.66 -19.04
C GLN A 114 3.98 3.50 -20.02
N ILE A 115 3.44 3.76 -21.20
CA ILE A 115 3.27 2.77 -22.26
C ILE A 115 3.69 3.38 -23.59
N ASN A 116 4.47 2.63 -24.37
CA ASN A 116 4.81 2.94 -25.76
C ASN A 116 4.54 1.69 -26.60
N LEU A 117 3.67 1.81 -27.61
CA LEU A 117 3.32 0.74 -28.55
C LEU A 117 4.08 0.87 -29.89
N GLY A 118 5.10 1.73 -29.93
CA GLY A 118 5.92 1.98 -31.12
C GLY A 118 5.81 3.42 -31.62
N SER A 119 6.84 3.88 -32.33
CA SER A 119 6.89 5.21 -32.96
C SER A 119 7.30 5.07 -34.42
N ASN A 120 6.82 6.00 -35.27
CA ASN A 120 7.16 5.93 -36.70
C ASN A 120 8.54 6.56 -36.98
N GLN A 121 9.25 6.01 -37.96
CA GLN A 121 10.59 6.44 -38.40
C GLN A 121 10.66 7.89 -38.94
N HIS A 122 9.51 8.51 -39.22
CA HIS A 122 9.39 9.88 -39.69
C HIS A 122 9.15 10.91 -38.57
N GLY A 123 9.20 10.48 -37.30
CA GLY A 123 9.15 11.36 -36.11
C GLY A 123 7.84 12.11 -35.88
N SER A 124 6.81 11.85 -36.70
CA SER A 124 5.54 12.59 -36.64
C SER A 124 4.55 12.00 -35.63
N ILE A 125 4.76 10.75 -35.19
CA ILE A 125 3.88 10.05 -34.24
C ILE A 125 4.71 9.57 -33.05
N LEU A 126 4.53 10.25 -31.91
CA LEU A 126 5.08 9.83 -30.61
C LEU A 126 4.11 8.83 -29.97
N GLY A 127 4.54 7.56 -29.84
CA GLY A 127 3.73 6.50 -29.22
C GLY A 127 3.70 6.54 -27.69
N HIS A 128 4.56 7.36 -27.07
CA HIS A 128 4.66 7.48 -25.62
C HIS A 128 3.37 8.03 -25.00
N THR A 129 2.85 7.31 -24.02
CA THR A 129 1.72 7.72 -23.17
C THR A 129 2.13 7.59 -21.72
N ALA A 130 1.90 8.62 -20.91
CA ALA A 130 2.12 8.58 -19.46
C ALA A 130 0.86 9.04 -18.73
N VAL A 131 0.44 8.25 -17.74
CA VAL A 131 -0.74 8.54 -16.91
C VAL A 131 -0.36 8.38 -15.44
N THR A 132 -0.74 9.37 -14.63
CA THR A 132 -0.46 9.39 -13.19
C THR A 132 -1.76 9.18 -12.42
N SER A 133 -1.74 8.31 -11.42
CA SER A 133 -2.87 8.02 -10.53
C SER A 133 -2.43 7.93 -9.08
N GLY A 134 -3.35 8.28 -8.17
CA GLY A 134 -3.10 8.29 -6.74
C GLY A 134 -2.16 9.42 -6.28
N SER A 135 -1.91 9.42 -4.97
CA SER A 135 -1.01 10.35 -4.29
C SER A 135 -0.75 9.82 -2.89
N LEU A 136 0.45 10.01 -2.36
CA LEU A 136 0.85 9.57 -1.02
C LEU A 136 0.78 8.05 -0.86
N LEU A 137 1.20 7.33 -1.90
CA LEU A 137 1.21 5.86 -1.95
C LEU A 137 2.44 5.25 -1.24
N ASP A 138 3.24 6.09 -0.57
CA ASP A 138 4.35 5.76 0.31
C ASP A 138 3.93 5.69 1.79
N ASP A 139 2.64 5.49 2.05
CA ASP A 139 2.03 5.52 3.38
C ASP A 139 2.20 4.21 4.18
N HIS A 140 2.92 3.24 3.63
CA HIS A 140 3.08 1.90 4.19
C HIS A 140 1.74 1.14 4.35
N HIS A 141 0.77 1.36 3.46
CA HIS A 141 -0.42 0.53 3.32
C HIS A 141 -0.42 -0.24 1.99
N TRP A 142 -1.30 -1.24 1.93
CA TRP A 142 -1.51 -2.01 0.72
C TRP A 142 -2.35 -1.21 -0.26
N HIS A 143 -1.81 -0.97 -1.44
CA HIS A 143 -2.52 -0.41 -2.59
C HIS A 143 -2.67 -1.47 -3.67
N SER A 144 -3.87 -1.58 -4.24
CA SER A 144 -4.19 -2.53 -5.30
C SER A 144 -4.12 -1.87 -6.66
N VAL A 145 -3.41 -2.49 -7.60
CA VAL A 145 -3.26 -1.99 -8.97
C VAL A 145 -3.76 -3.03 -9.95
N VAL A 146 -4.61 -2.61 -10.88
CA VAL A 146 -5.05 -3.43 -12.00
C VAL A 146 -4.92 -2.63 -13.28
N ILE A 147 -4.19 -3.18 -14.26
CA ILE A 147 -4.03 -2.62 -15.59
C ILE A 147 -4.66 -3.61 -16.56
N GLU A 148 -5.72 -3.20 -17.23
CA GLU A 148 -6.34 -3.97 -18.31
C GLU A 148 -6.18 -3.21 -19.62
N ARG A 149 -5.38 -3.74 -20.53
CA ARG A 149 -5.20 -3.17 -21.86
C ARG A 149 -5.88 -4.06 -22.89
N TYR A 150 -6.63 -3.45 -23.79
CA TYR A 150 -7.08 -4.07 -25.03
C TYR A 150 -6.75 -3.14 -26.19
N ARG A 151 -5.82 -3.58 -27.05
CA ARG A 151 -5.22 -2.77 -28.11
C ARG A 151 -4.63 -1.48 -27.54
N ARG A 152 -5.21 -0.34 -27.90
CA ARG A 152 -4.83 0.99 -27.41
C ARG A 152 -5.64 1.47 -26.21
N ASN A 153 -6.72 0.78 -25.84
CA ASN A 153 -7.56 1.20 -24.73
C ASN A 153 -7.03 0.58 -23.44
N VAL A 154 -6.86 1.38 -22.40
CA VAL A 154 -6.31 0.97 -21.11
C VAL A 154 -7.26 1.38 -19.99
N ASN A 155 -7.60 0.43 -19.14
CA ASN A 155 -8.22 0.67 -17.84
C ASN A 155 -7.12 0.57 -16.79
N PHE A 156 -6.87 1.68 -16.10
CA PHE A 156 -5.89 1.74 -15.04
C PHE A 156 -6.60 1.99 -13.72
N THR A 157 -6.66 0.95 -12.88
CA THR A 157 -7.36 0.98 -11.60
C THR A 157 -6.36 1.01 -10.47
N LEU A 158 -6.47 2.02 -9.62
CA LEU A 158 -5.76 2.13 -8.35
C LEU A 158 -6.77 2.11 -7.21
N ASP A 159 -6.67 1.10 -6.37
CA ASP A 159 -7.60 0.77 -5.29
C ASP A 159 -9.05 0.62 -5.80
N ARG A 160 -9.83 1.70 -5.74
CA ARG A 160 -11.23 1.76 -6.20
C ARG A 160 -11.44 2.74 -7.34
N HIS A 161 -10.41 3.50 -7.72
CA HIS A 161 -10.49 4.55 -8.73
C HIS A 161 -9.96 4.03 -10.05
N MET A 162 -10.85 3.92 -11.03
CA MET A 162 -10.53 3.48 -12.38
C MET A 162 -10.40 4.69 -13.32
N GLN A 163 -9.30 4.75 -14.05
CA GLN A 163 -9.04 5.74 -15.09
C GLN A 163 -8.98 5.03 -16.45
N HIS A 164 -9.85 5.45 -17.36
CA HIS A 164 -9.87 4.96 -18.73
C HIS A 164 -9.12 5.93 -19.62
N PHE A 165 -8.18 5.43 -20.43
CA PHE A 165 -7.50 6.24 -21.42
C PHE A 165 -7.15 5.43 -22.66
N ARG A 166 -6.76 6.13 -23.72
CA ARG A 166 -6.29 5.54 -24.96
C ARG A 166 -4.84 5.95 -25.18
N THR A 167 -3.99 5.00 -25.55
CA THR A 167 -2.58 5.29 -25.86
C THR A 167 -2.45 6.17 -27.10
N ASN A 168 -1.41 7.00 -27.09
CA ASN A 168 -0.92 7.75 -28.22
C ASN A 168 -0.40 6.81 -29.32
N GLY A 169 -0.22 7.36 -30.52
CA GLY A 169 0.20 6.60 -31.68
C GLY A 169 -0.90 5.81 -32.37
N GLU A 170 -0.52 5.03 -33.38
CA GLU A 170 -1.43 4.26 -34.23
C GLU A 170 -1.35 2.75 -34.01
N PHE A 171 -0.23 2.27 -33.49
CA PHE A 171 0.02 0.87 -33.20
C PHE A 171 -0.86 0.35 -32.05
N ASP A 172 -1.18 -0.93 -32.10
CA ASP A 172 -2.12 -1.59 -31.18
C ASP A 172 -1.56 -2.81 -30.46
N HIS A 173 -0.37 -3.26 -30.83
CA HIS A 173 0.34 -4.35 -30.18
C HIS A 173 1.48 -3.80 -29.33
N LEU A 174 1.79 -4.51 -28.25
CA LEU A 174 2.96 -4.28 -27.42
C LEU A 174 3.93 -5.44 -27.63
N ASP A 175 5.16 -5.15 -28.03
CA ASP A 175 6.22 -6.14 -28.26
C ASP A 175 7.37 -5.97 -27.25
N LEU A 176 7.40 -6.80 -26.20
CA LEU A 176 8.35 -6.67 -25.08
C LEU A 176 9.57 -7.61 -25.16
N ASP A 177 9.82 -8.22 -26.34
CA ASP A 177 10.91 -9.19 -26.55
C ASP A 177 11.11 -10.16 -25.36
N TYR A 178 10.05 -10.92 -25.12
CA TYR A 178 9.93 -12.09 -24.25
C TYR A 178 10.14 -11.92 -22.75
N GLU A 179 10.41 -10.74 -22.19
CA GLU A 179 10.65 -10.58 -20.75
C GLU A 179 9.87 -9.43 -20.11
N LEU A 180 9.31 -9.70 -18.92
CA LEU A 180 8.70 -8.72 -18.05
C LEU A 180 9.35 -8.82 -16.66
N SER A 181 9.66 -7.69 -16.05
CA SER A 181 10.36 -7.61 -14.78
C SER A 181 9.53 -6.93 -13.69
N PHE A 182 9.59 -7.47 -12.47
CA PHE A 182 8.91 -6.92 -11.29
C PHE A 182 9.92 -6.56 -10.21
N GLY A 183 9.71 -5.43 -9.54
CA GLY A 183 10.56 -4.93 -8.46
C GLY A 183 11.73 -4.06 -8.90
N GLY A 184 11.95 -3.90 -10.20
CA GLY A 184 13.02 -3.07 -10.74
C GLY A 184 13.18 -3.27 -12.23
N MET A 185 14.24 -2.69 -12.78
CA MET A 185 14.67 -2.97 -14.15
C MET A 185 15.81 -3.98 -14.12
N PRO A 186 15.84 -4.99 -15.00
CA PRO A 186 17.00 -5.87 -15.12
C PRO A 186 18.22 -5.03 -15.50
N TYR A 187 19.39 -5.38 -14.96
CA TYR A 187 20.65 -4.70 -15.25
C TYR A 187 20.95 -4.83 -16.75
N SER A 188 20.53 -3.85 -17.55
CA SER A 188 21.05 -3.72 -18.90
C SER A 188 22.49 -3.25 -18.75
N GLY A 189 23.44 -3.93 -19.41
CA GLY A 189 24.86 -3.58 -19.38
C GLY A 189 25.20 -2.20 -19.97
N LYS A 190 24.20 -1.36 -20.20
CA LYS A 190 24.33 0.07 -20.51
C LYS A 190 24.01 0.83 -19.23
N PRO A 191 24.84 1.78 -18.77
CA PRO A 191 24.49 2.64 -17.65
C PRO A 191 23.17 3.32 -18.01
N SER A 192 22.08 2.88 -17.41
CA SER A 192 20.75 3.37 -17.75
C SER A 192 20.71 4.86 -17.45
N SER A 193 20.59 5.61 -18.54
CA SER A 193 20.36 7.04 -18.53
C SER A 193 19.17 7.34 -17.60
N GLY A 194 19.44 7.87 -16.40
CA GLY A 194 18.40 8.49 -15.56
C GLY A 194 18.20 7.97 -14.13
N GLY A 195 19.10 7.21 -13.52
CA GLY A 195 19.13 7.05 -12.04
C GLY A 195 17.85 6.52 -11.38
N ARG A 196 17.03 5.73 -12.10
CA ARG A 196 15.78 5.17 -11.57
C ARG A 196 16.09 4.14 -10.48
N LYS A 197 15.40 4.24 -9.35
CA LYS A 197 15.54 3.31 -8.22
C LYS A 197 14.65 2.09 -8.42
N ASN A 198 15.15 0.93 -8.02
CA ASN A 198 14.32 -0.28 -7.92
C ASN A 198 13.32 -0.13 -6.77
N PHE A 199 12.24 -0.90 -6.83
CA PHE A 199 11.23 -0.89 -5.79
C PHE A 199 11.75 -1.54 -4.51
N LYS A 200 11.43 -0.92 -3.38
CA LYS A 200 11.70 -1.43 -2.04
C LYS A 200 10.40 -1.42 -1.25
N GLY A 201 10.03 -2.56 -0.69
CA GLY A 201 8.72 -2.77 -0.09
C GLY A 201 8.22 -4.19 -0.34
N CYS A 202 6.91 -4.37 -0.28
CA CYS A 202 6.28 -5.68 -0.47
C CYS A 202 5.33 -5.64 -1.65
N MET A 203 5.23 -6.75 -2.39
CA MET A 203 4.17 -6.95 -3.37
C MET A 203 3.39 -8.22 -3.06
N GLU A 204 2.08 -8.18 -3.25
CA GLU A 204 1.16 -9.30 -3.07
C GLU A 204 0.45 -9.66 -4.38
N SER A 205 0.20 -10.96 -4.59
CA SER A 205 -0.64 -11.51 -5.66
C SER A 205 -0.29 -10.95 -7.04
N ILE A 206 1.00 -10.97 -7.39
CA ILE A 206 1.47 -10.53 -8.70
C ILE A 206 0.93 -11.49 -9.75
N ASN A 207 0.12 -10.96 -10.67
CA ASN A 207 -0.52 -11.71 -11.75
C ASN A 207 -0.28 -11.03 -13.09
N TYR A 208 0.09 -11.84 -14.08
CA TYR A 208 0.18 -11.42 -15.48
C TYR A 208 -0.59 -12.40 -16.35
N ASN A 209 -1.66 -11.92 -17.00
CA ASN A 209 -2.47 -12.71 -17.94
C ASN A 209 -2.96 -14.06 -17.39
N GLY A 210 -3.24 -14.14 -16.09
CA GLY A 210 -3.68 -15.35 -15.40
C GLY A 210 -2.56 -16.14 -14.74
N ASP A 211 -1.30 -15.93 -15.11
CA ASP A 211 -0.15 -16.56 -14.44
C ASP A 211 0.13 -15.87 -13.09
N ASN A 212 0.09 -16.64 -12.00
CA ASN A 212 0.45 -16.16 -10.67
C ASN A 212 1.98 -16.15 -10.52
N ILE A 213 2.58 -14.98 -10.74
CA ILE A 213 4.03 -14.76 -10.68
C ILE A 213 4.55 -14.99 -9.26
N THR A 214 3.78 -14.64 -8.23
CA THR A 214 4.16 -14.90 -6.83
C THR A 214 4.33 -16.39 -6.54
N ASP A 215 3.38 -17.22 -6.99
CA ASP A 215 3.46 -18.68 -6.86
C ASP A 215 4.64 -19.26 -7.66
N LEU A 216 4.87 -18.77 -8.88
CA LEU A 216 5.99 -19.22 -9.71
C LEU A 216 7.35 -18.87 -9.08
N ALA A 217 7.52 -17.68 -8.50
CA ALA A 217 8.72 -17.29 -7.77
C ALA A 217 8.96 -18.18 -6.54
N ARG A 218 7.90 -18.46 -5.77
CA ARG A 218 7.97 -19.35 -4.59
C ARG A 218 8.37 -20.77 -4.94
N ARG A 219 7.86 -21.31 -6.04
CA ARG A 219 8.22 -22.64 -6.55
C ARG A 219 9.57 -22.68 -7.26
N LYS A 220 10.34 -21.58 -7.24
CA LYS A 220 11.63 -21.43 -7.93
C LYS A 220 11.55 -21.75 -9.42
N LYS A 221 10.40 -21.44 -10.04
CA LYS A 221 10.16 -21.59 -11.49
C LYS A 221 10.54 -20.34 -12.28
N LEU A 222 10.89 -19.26 -11.61
CA LEU A 222 11.37 -18.00 -12.19
C LEU A 222 12.82 -17.76 -11.81
N ASP A 223 13.49 -16.94 -12.62
CA ASP A 223 14.80 -16.44 -12.28
C ASP A 223 14.68 -15.43 -11.13
N THR A 224 15.26 -15.80 -9.99
CA THR A 224 15.33 -15.01 -8.76
C THR A 224 16.76 -14.84 -8.29
N SER A 225 17.74 -15.11 -9.17
CA SER A 225 19.18 -15.06 -8.86
C SER A 225 19.67 -13.67 -8.43
N SER A 226 18.94 -12.61 -8.82
CA SER A 226 19.20 -11.23 -8.42
C SER A 226 18.92 -10.96 -6.93
N PHE A 227 18.13 -11.80 -6.26
CA PHE A 227 17.85 -11.66 -4.82
C PHE A 227 19.00 -12.22 -3.99
N ARG A 228 19.53 -11.41 -3.06
CA ARG A 228 20.45 -11.93 -2.02
C ARG A 228 19.75 -12.92 -1.10
N ASN A 229 18.52 -12.60 -0.70
CA ASN A 229 17.66 -13.48 0.09
C ASN A 229 16.18 -13.20 -0.27
N LEU A 230 15.56 -14.09 -1.03
CA LEU A 230 14.16 -13.99 -1.39
C LEU A 230 13.29 -14.30 -0.16
N SER A 231 12.64 -13.26 0.38
CA SER A 231 11.73 -13.39 1.52
C SER A 231 10.28 -13.29 1.08
N PHE A 232 9.46 -14.19 1.65
CA PHE A 232 8.01 -14.23 1.45
C PHE A 232 7.22 -13.64 2.64
N THR A 233 7.89 -12.83 3.45
CA THR A 233 7.28 -12.10 4.56
C THR A 233 7.44 -10.60 4.32
N CYS A 234 6.36 -9.86 4.48
CA CYS A 234 6.43 -8.41 4.51
C CYS A 234 6.80 -7.95 5.91
N ALA A 235 7.87 -7.17 6.05
CA ALA A 235 8.21 -6.55 7.32
C ALA A 235 7.04 -5.66 7.77
N GLU A 236 6.40 -6.02 8.89
CA GLU A 236 5.47 -5.13 9.55
C GLU A 236 6.25 -3.97 10.16
N SER A 237 5.88 -2.73 9.83
CA SER A 237 6.39 -1.58 10.56
C SER A 237 5.98 -1.71 12.02
N HIS A 238 6.94 -1.93 12.91
CA HIS A 238 6.69 -1.85 14.34
C HIS A 238 6.33 -0.41 14.67
N THR A 239 5.05 -0.17 14.95
CA THR A 239 4.58 1.10 15.51
C THR A 239 4.68 1.00 17.02
N PHE A 240 5.54 1.83 17.60
CA PHE A 240 5.65 1.93 19.05
C PHE A 240 4.80 3.10 19.52
N PRO A 241 3.95 2.89 20.55
CA PRO A 241 3.20 4.00 21.09
C PRO A 241 4.10 4.93 21.89
N VAL A 242 3.91 6.23 21.71
CA VAL A 242 4.62 7.30 22.41
C VAL A 242 3.67 7.94 23.42
N PHE A 243 4.18 8.34 24.57
CA PHE A 243 3.43 9.07 25.59
C PHE A 243 3.90 10.52 25.62
N PHE A 244 2.96 11.45 25.54
CA PHE A 244 3.23 12.88 25.64
C PHE A 244 2.73 13.42 26.98
N ASN A 245 3.60 14.11 27.71
CA ASN A 245 3.21 15.02 28.78
C ASN A 245 2.80 16.39 28.19
N ALA A 246 2.30 17.30 29.02
CA ALA A 246 1.77 18.60 28.59
C ALA A 246 2.78 19.50 27.84
N THR A 247 4.09 19.26 27.99
CA THR A 247 5.16 20.08 27.39
C THR A 247 5.97 19.34 26.32
N SER A 248 5.76 18.03 26.17
CA SER A 248 6.49 17.20 25.23
C SER A 248 5.83 17.24 23.86
N PHE A 249 6.66 17.22 22.82
CA PHE A 249 6.22 17.13 21.44
C PHE A 249 7.18 16.23 20.65
N LEU A 250 6.72 15.70 19.53
CA LEU A 250 7.53 14.94 18.60
C LEU A 250 7.61 15.71 17.30
N GLN A 251 8.82 16.12 16.94
CA GLN A 251 9.07 16.75 15.66
C GLN A 251 9.38 15.68 14.63
N LEU A 252 8.49 15.53 13.65
CA LEU A 252 8.67 14.62 12.52
C LEU A 252 9.31 15.35 11.33
N PRO A 253 10.17 14.69 10.54
CA PRO A 253 10.66 15.26 9.29
C PRO A 253 9.50 15.47 8.33
N GLY A 254 9.22 16.73 7.99
CA GLY A 254 8.21 17.12 7.02
C GLY A 254 8.83 17.44 5.66
N ARG A 255 8.08 17.23 4.57
CA ARG A 255 8.48 17.67 3.23
C ARG A 255 8.13 19.15 3.06
N ARG A 256 9.13 20.02 3.18
CA ARG A 256 8.98 21.46 2.88
C ARG A 256 8.59 21.63 1.41
N ASN A 257 7.70 22.58 1.11
CA ASN A 257 7.23 22.95 -0.24
C ASN A 257 6.29 21.97 -0.98
N HIS A 258 5.63 21.04 -0.28
CA HIS A 258 4.54 20.26 -0.86
C HIS A 258 3.18 20.83 -0.44
N ASN A 259 2.28 20.97 -1.41
CA ASN A 259 0.91 21.49 -1.21
C ASN A 259 -0.07 20.39 -0.73
N VAL A 260 0.43 19.21 -0.40
CA VAL A 260 -0.37 18.05 -0.02
C VAL A 260 0.22 17.46 1.26
N LEU A 261 -0.62 17.38 2.29
CA LEU A 261 -0.33 16.73 3.55
C LEU A 261 -1.27 15.53 3.69
N SER A 262 -0.73 14.36 4.01
CA SER A 262 -1.49 13.22 4.52
C SER A 262 -0.82 12.72 5.77
N VAL A 263 -1.55 12.78 6.87
CA VAL A 263 -1.12 12.26 8.15
C VAL A 263 -2.21 11.34 8.66
N SER A 264 -1.77 10.18 9.12
CA SER A 264 -2.61 9.25 9.86
C SER A 264 -1.94 8.88 11.17
N PHE A 265 -2.70 9.04 12.25
CA PHE A 265 -2.28 8.68 13.59
C PHE A 265 -3.50 8.23 14.39
N GLN A 266 -3.24 7.45 15.44
CA GLN A 266 -4.21 7.06 16.43
C GLN A 266 -3.81 7.69 17.76
N PHE A 267 -4.76 8.28 18.46
CA PHE A 267 -4.53 8.84 19.78
C PHE A 267 -5.65 8.44 20.74
N ARG A 268 -5.33 8.50 22.02
CA ARG A 268 -6.30 8.41 23.11
C ARG A 268 -5.83 9.34 24.22
N THR A 269 -6.76 10.03 24.86
CA THR A 269 -6.46 11.04 25.89
C THR A 269 -7.67 11.22 26.81
N TRP A 270 -7.42 11.59 28.06
CA TRP A 270 -8.45 12.03 29.00
C TRP A 270 -8.56 13.56 29.07
N ASN A 271 -7.60 14.27 28.47
CA ASN A 271 -7.63 15.73 28.43
C ASN A 271 -8.76 16.16 27.50
N SER A 272 -9.56 17.13 27.93
CA SER A 272 -10.64 17.71 27.12
C SER A 272 -10.12 18.72 26.09
N ALA A 273 -8.88 19.20 26.23
CA ALA A 273 -8.24 20.10 25.29
C ALA A 273 -6.76 19.76 25.07
N GLY A 274 -6.24 20.03 23.87
CA GLY A 274 -4.82 19.87 23.56
C GLY A 274 -4.52 19.82 22.06
N LEU A 275 -3.35 20.34 21.68
CA LEU A 275 -2.86 20.28 20.30
C LEU A 275 -2.42 18.86 19.94
N LEU A 276 -2.97 18.29 18.86
CA LEU A 276 -2.65 16.94 18.39
C LEU A 276 -1.63 16.94 17.27
N LEU A 277 -1.74 17.88 16.34
CA LEU A 277 -0.83 18.03 15.21
C LEU A 277 -0.75 19.49 14.77
N PHE A 278 0.46 19.92 14.43
CA PHE A 278 0.71 21.21 13.80
C PHE A 278 1.72 21.04 12.68
N SER A 279 1.44 21.63 11.52
CA SER A 279 2.37 21.67 10.39
C SER A 279 2.27 22.99 9.62
N SER A 280 3.42 23.57 9.29
CA SER A 280 3.53 24.69 8.35
C SER A 280 3.55 24.15 6.91
N LEU A 281 2.59 24.55 6.10
CA LEU A 281 2.55 24.30 4.66
C LEU A 281 3.21 25.46 3.89
N ALA A 282 3.45 25.28 2.60
CA ALA A 282 4.00 26.33 1.74
C ALA A 282 3.13 27.60 1.75
N ASP A 283 1.81 27.43 1.73
CA ASP A 283 0.82 28.51 1.61
C ASP A 283 -0.06 28.67 2.88
N GLY A 284 0.36 28.16 4.04
CA GLY A 284 -0.51 28.17 5.21
C GLY A 284 -0.09 27.31 6.40
N THR A 285 -1.04 27.04 7.30
CA THR A 285 -0.86 26.15 8.45
C THR A 285 -2.01 25.15 8.57
N VAL A 286 -1.68 23.93 8.98
CA VAL A 286 -2.67 22.92 9.37
C VAL A 286 -2.48 22.63 10.85
N GLU A 287 -3.58 22.72 11.59
CA GLU A 287 -3.66 22.42 13.00
C GLU A 287 -4.81 21.42 13.24
N LEU A 288 -4.51 20.36 13.99
CA LEU A 288 -5.51 19.45 14.56
C LEU A 288 -5.42 19.59 16.07
N ALA A 289 -6.52 19.97 16.70
CA ALA A 289 -6.60 20.18 18.14
C ALA A 289 -7.83 19.49 18.71
N LEU A 290 -7.76 19.11 19.98
CA LEU A 290 -8.90 18.70 20.77
C LEU A 290 -9.46 19.93 21.49
N ASN A 291 -10.76 20.19 21.37
CA ASN A 291 -11.48 21.25 22.07
C ASN A 291 -12.77 20.68 22.63
N GLU A 292 -12.96 20.76 23.96
CA GLU A 292 -14.13 20.20 24.66
C GLU A 292 -14.39 18.71 24.33
N GLY A 293 -13.30 17.93 24.17
CA GLY A 293 -13.38 16.50 23.82
C GLY A 293 -13.71 16.23 22.35
N LYS A 294 -13.82 17.25 21.50
CA LYS A 294 -14.05 17.12 20.05
C LYS A 294 -12.77 17.42 19.28
N VAL A 295 -12.58 16.77 18.14
CA VAL A 295 -11.42 16.98 17.28
C VAL A 295 -11.74 18.06 16.25
N ASN A 296 -10.97 19.13 16.29
CA ASN A 296 -11.11 20.29 15.44
C ASN A 296 -9.95 20.35 14.45
N ALA A 297 -10.28 20.53 13.16
CA ALA A 297 -9.29 20.77 12.12
C ALA A 297 -9.35 22.23 11.68
N HIS A 298 -8.22 22.92 11.83
CA HIS A 298 -8.02 24.30 11.42
C HIS A 298 -7.00 24.35 10.28
N ILE A 299 -7.49 24.73 9.10
CA ILE A 299 -6.64 24.94 7.92
C ILE A 299 -6.68 26.43 7.60
N ASN A 300 -5.52 27.08 7.71
CA ASN A 300 -5.37 28.49 7.40
C ASN A 300 -4.53 28.62 6.13
N ALA A 301 -5.17 28.95 5.01
CA ALA A 301 -4.50 29.18 3.73
C ALA A 301 -4.40 30.69 3.47
N THR A 302 -3.20 31.18 3.17
CA THR A 302 -2.92 32.61 2.92
C THR A 302 -3.71 33.20 1.75
N GLN A 303 -4.23 32.38 0.83
CA GLN A 303 -4.97 32.82 -0.36
C GLN A 303 -6.50 32.59 -0.32
N LYS A 304 -7.06 31.93 0.71
CA LYS A 304 -8.52 31.74 0.85
C LYS A 304 -8.96 31.75 2.32
N ARG A 305 -10.14 32.34 2.57
CA ARG A 305 -10.85 32.42 3.86
C ARG A 305 -10.70 31.10 4.64
N SER A 306 -10.15 31.16 5.85
CA SER A 306 -9.95 30.00 6.73
C SER A 306 -11.23 29.17 6.82
N THR A 307 -11.10 27.87 6.54
CA THR A 307 -12.20 26.91 6.65
C THR A 307 -12.04 26.15 7.96
N ARG A 308 -13.04 26.29 8.83
CA ARG A 308 -13.18 25.52 10.07
C ARG A 308 -14.04 24.29 9.78
N ILE A 309 -13.52 23.11 10.11
CA ILE A 309 -14.29 21.86 10.05
C ILE A 309 -14.35 21.33 11.48
N ASP A 310 -15.54 21.41 12.09
CA ASP A 310 -15.81 20.81 13.40
C ASP A 310 -16.25 19.35 13.19
N ILE A 311 -15.53 18.38 13.78
CA ILE A 311 -15.85 16.96 13.67
C ILE A 311 -15.96 16.37 15.08
N SER A 312 -17.16 15.91 15.44
CA SER A 312 -17.38 15.23 16.72
C SER A 312 -17.16 13.73 16.57
N SER A 313 -16.15 13.17 17.25
CA SER A 313 -16.08 11.72 17.49
C SER A 313 -15.49 11.42 18.86
N GLY A 314 -16.14 10.51 19.58
CA GLY A 314 -15.63 9.92 20.82
C GLY A 314 -14.81 8.68 20.49
N GLU A 315 -13.65 8.58 21.16
CA GLU A 315 -12.68 7.48 21.29
C GLU A 315 -12.24 6.67 20.03
N SER A 316 -10.91 6.56 19.87
CA SER A 316 -10.17 5.84 18.83
C SER A 316 -10.59 6.16 17.40
N CYS A 317 -9.97 7.18 16.82
CA CYS A 317 -10.28 7.64 15.47
C CYS A 317 -9.05 7.56 14.57
N SER A 318 -9.24 7.01 13.37
CA SER A 318 -8.25 7.02 12.29
C SER A 318 -8.48 8.28 11.46
N PHE A 319 -7.56 9.23 11.54
CA PHE A 319 -7.64 10.47 10.76
C PHE A 319 -6.85 10.33 9.46
N THR A 320 -7.43 10.81 8.36
CA THR A 320 -6.72 11.03 7.10
C THR A 320 -7.18 12.38 6.57
N VAL A 321 -6.35 13.41 6.74
CA VAL A 321 -6.56 14.71 6.06
C VAL A 321 -5.87 14.62 4.72
N THR A 322 -6.60 14.84 3.62
CA THR A 322 -6.03 14.92 2.27
C THR A 322 -6.51 16.21 1.63
N GLU A 323 -5.61 17.17 1.44
CA GLU A 323 -5.92 18.39 0.70
C GLU A 323 -5.40 18.25 -0.75
N ARG A 324 -6.32 18.29 -1.73
CA ARG A 324 -6.00 18.48 -3.15
C ARG A 324 -6.48 19.88 -3.53
N ARG A 325 -5.70 20.61 -4.34
CA ARG A 325 -6.25 21.72 -5.15
C ARG A 325 -7.31 21.14 -6.10
N VAL A 326 -8.57 21.14 -5.68
CA VAL A 326 -9.70 20.92 -6.59
C VAL A 326 -10.14 22.31 -7.07
N LEU A 327 -9.94 22.57 -8.37
CA LEU A 327 -10.65 23.64 -9.06
C LEU A 327 -12.14 23.38 -8.90
N LEU A 328 -12.85 24.41 -8.40
CA LEU A 328 -14.25 24.39 -8.01
C LEU A 328 -15.17 23.67 -9.02
N SER A 329 -15.88 22.65 -8.56
CA SER A 329 -17.32 22.56 -8.85
C SER A 329 -18.05 22.01 -7.62
N THR A 330 -19.20 22.60 -7.35
CA THR A 330 -19.99 22.51 -6.13
C THR A 330 -20.87 21.26 -6.12
N VAL A 331 -20.52 20.23 -5.33
CA VAL A 331 -21.48 19.28 -4.72
C VAL A 331 -20.83 18.70 -3.44
N PRO A 332 -21.50 18.68 -2.26
CA PRO A 332 -20.97 18.03 -1.07
C PRO A 332 -21.18 16.50 -1.16
N GLU A 333 -20.16 15.75 -1.55
CA GLU A 333 -20.19 14.28 -1.38
C GLU A 333 -19.82 13.89 0.06
N ARG A 334 -20.75 13.21 0.72
CA ARG A 334 -20.61 12.65 2.07
C ARG A 334 -19.38 11.73 2.13
N ARG A 335 -18.37 12.12 2.92
CA ARG A 335 -17.28 11.22 3.35
C ARG A 335 -17.72 10.50 4.62
N SER A 336 -17.62 9.17 4.60
CA SER A 336 -17.96 8.30 5.72
C SER A 336 -16.78 8.12 6.67
N PHE A 337 -17.05 8.23 7.97
CA PHE A 337 -16.11 7.98 9.07
C PHE A 337 -16.71 6.87 9.96
N LEU A 338 -15.88 5.92 10.41
CA LEU A 338 -16.34 4.75 11.17
C LEU A 338 -15.63 4.71 12.52
N CYS A 339 -16.40 4.86 13.61
CA CYS A 339 -15.93 4.67 14.99
C CYS A 339 -16.51 3.35 15.53
N ARG A 340 -15.76 2.62 16.36
CA ARG A 340 -16.25 1.43 17.07
C ARG A 340 -15.90 1.52 18.56
N ASP A 341 -16.90 1.29 19.40
CA ASP A 341 -16.78 1.27 20.86
C ASP A 341 -16.04 0.02 21.35
N LEU A 342 -14.99 0.19 22.15
CA LEU A 342 -14.31 -0.89 22.88
C LEU A 342 -13.87 -0.44 24.28
N GLU A 343 -14.10 -1.29 25.28
CA GLU A 343 -13.86 -1.09 26.72
C GLU A 343 -12.38 -0.81 27.13
N PRO A 344 -12.14 -0.25 28.34
CA PRO A 344 -10.94 0.53 28.61
C PRO A 344 -9.75 -0.32 29.07
N LYS A 345 -8.65 -0.34 28.30
CA LYS A 345 -7.30 -0.64 28.82
C LYS A 345 -6.25 0.31 28.21
N ARG A 346 -5.35 0.83 29.06
CA ARG A 346 -4.15 1.68 28.86
C ARG A 346 -3.95 2.40 27.51
N VAL A 347 -3.69 3.69 27.58
CA VAL A 347 -3.52 4.64 26.46
C VAL A 347 -2.19 4.42 25.73
N SER A 348 -2.17 4.59 24.41
CA SER A 348 -1.00 4.39 23.54
C SER A 348 -1.19 5.21 22.26
N MET A 349 -0.31 6.18 21.96
CA MET A 349 -0.38 6.96 20.71
C MET A 349 0.63 6.40 19.70
N MET A 350 0.17 5.69 18.67
CA MET A 350 1.08 5.19 17.62
C MET A 350 1.44 6.32 16.67
N VAL A 351 2.72 6.71 16.68
CA VAL A 351 3.29 7.58 15.65
C VAL A 351 4.20 6.75 14.77
N ARG A 352 3.95 6.73 13.45
CA ARG A 352 4.91 6.19 12.48
C ARG A 352 6.02 7.22 12.28
N THR A 353 7.14 7.02 12.96
CA THR A 353 8.39 7.76 12.70
C THR A 353 9.09 7.15 11.50
N HIS A 354 9.29 7.92 10.42
CA HIS A 354 10.29 7.58 9.40
C HIS A 354 11.60 8.28 9.80
N SER A 355 12.65 7.48 9.98
CA SER A 355 14.05 7.85 10.28
C SER A 355 14.26 8.76 11.51
N LEU A 356 14.74 8.17 12.61
CA LEU A 356 15.41 8.90 13.70
C LEU A 356 16.93 8.70 13.51
N GLU A 357 17.65 9.78 13.19
CA GLU A 357 19.06 9.89 13.57
C GLU A 357 19.10 10.45 14.98
N PHE A 358 19.68 9.71 15.91
CA PHE A 358 20.04 10.23 17.22
C PHE A 358 21.34 11.04 17.07
N ARG A 359 21.35 12.27 17.57
CA ARG A 359 22.59 12.96 17.98
C ARG A 359 22.63 13.05 19.48
#